data_AF-A0A845G6Y3-F1
#
_entry.id   AF-A0A845G6Y3-F1
#
_cell.length_a   1.000
_cell.length_b   1.000
_cell.length_c   1.000
_cell.angle_alpha   90.00
_cell.angle_beta   90.00
_cell.angle_gamma   90.00
#
_symmetry.space_group_name_H-M   'P 1'
#
loop_
_entity.id
_entity.type
_entity.pdbx_description
1 polymer ?
#
loop_
_entity_poly.entity_id
_entity_poly.type
_entity_poly.pdbx_seq_one_letter_code
_entity_poly.pdbx_strand_id
1 'polypeptide(L)' 'MLNTERPSQEHAGLDEYPVDKLVGTLVADQLQAVAAVQAAAGAIAAAVEAAVPR' A
#
# COMPACT_ATOMS: atom_id res chain seq x y z
N MET A 1 8.16 12.24 -11.94
CA MET A 1 6.90 11.54 -11.57
C MET A 1 6.95 11.20 -10.10
N LEU A 2 5.87 11.48 -9.39
CA LEU A 2 5.70 11.05 -8.00
C LEU A 2 5.69 9.53 -7.91
N ASN A 3 5.99 8.96 -6.75
CA ASN A 3 5.97 7.49 -6.57
C ASN A 3 4.57 6.92 -6.88
N THR A 4 3.51 7.65 -6.51
CA THR A 4 2.10 7.28 -6.77
C THR A 4 1.70 7.37 -8.24
N GLU A 5 2.51 7.99 -9.09
CA GLU A 5 2.26 8.13 -10.52
C GLU A 5 3.18 7.24 -11.36
N ARG A 6 4.18 6.61 -10.75
CA ARG A 6 5.13 5.76 -11.46
C ARG A 6 4.50 4.39 -11.74
N PRO A 7 4.48 3.91 -12.99
CA PRO A 7 4.03 2.56 -13.29
C PRO A 7 4.87 1.53 -12.54
N SER A 8 4.21 0.55 -11.92
CA SER A 8 4.90 -0.61 -11.37
C SER A 8 5.48 -1.45 -12.51
N GLN A 9 6.77 -1.79 -12.40
CA GLN A 9 7.45 -2.65 -13.38
C GLN A 9 7.29 -4.14 -13.03
N GLU A 10 6.78 -4.46 -11.83
CA GLU A 10 6.61 -5.84 -11.36
C GLU A 10 5.46 -6.56 -12.07
N HIS A 11 4.44 -5.82 -12.49
CA HIS A 11 3.27 -6.35 -13.19
C HIS A 11 2.98 -5.57 -14.48
N ALA A 12 3.99 -5.46 -15.36
CA ALA A 12 3.89 -4.67 -16.59
C ALA A 12 2.77 -5.10 -17.57
N GLY A 13 2.35 -6.37 -17.53
CA GLY A 13 1.23 -6.93 -18.31
C GLY A 13 0.07 -7.39 -17.43
N LEU A 14 -0.27 -6.60 -16.39
CA LEU A 14 -1.29 -6.94 -15.40
C LEU A 14 -2.66 -7.25 -16.02
N ASP A 15 -3.00 -6.57 -17.11
CA ASP A 15 -4.24 -6.71 -17.89
C ASP A 15 -4.35 -8.02 -18.67
N GLU A 16 -3.22 -8.70 -18.90
CA GLU A 16 -3.17 -10.00 -19.58
C GLU A 16 -3.33 -11.19 -18.62
N TYR A 17 -3.38 -10.93 -17.31
CA TYR A 17 -3.42 -12.01 -16.32
C TYR A 17 -4.79 -12.72 -16.30
N PRO A 18 -4.80 -14.05 -16.10
CA PRO A 18 -6.01 -14.76 -15.69
C PRO A 18 -6.63 -14.11 -14.44
N VAL A 19 -7.96 -14.11 -14.35
CA VAL A 19 -8.71 -13.34 -13.33
C VAL A 19 -8.30 -13.71 -11.90
N ASP A 20 -8.13 -14.99 -11.62
CA ASP A 20 -7.68 -15.48 -10.31
C ASP A 20 -6.27 -14.97 -9.96
N LYS A 21 -5.35 -14.99 -10.92
CA LYS A 21 -4.01 -14.44 -10.77
C LYS A 21 -4.02 -12.92 -10.58
N LEU A 22 -4.82 -12.19 -11.37
CA LEU A 22 -4.99 -10.75 -11.25
C LEU A 22 -5.45 -10.36 -9.84
N VAL A 23 -6.52 -11.00 -9.35
CA VAL A 23 -7.04 -10.73 -8.01
C VAL A 23 -6.00 -11.11 -6.95
N GLY A 24 -5.33 -12.25 -7.08
CA GLY A 24 -4.27 -12.67 -6.18
C GLY A 24 -3.12 -11.66 -6.09
N THR A 25 -2.68 -11.12 -7.23
CA THR A 25 -1.66 -10.07 -7.30
C THR A 25 -2.10 -8.80 -6.59
N LEU A 26 -3.31 -8.31 -6.84
CA LEU A 26 -3.83 -7.09 -6.19
C LEU A 26 -3.97 -7.24 -4.68
N VAL A 27 -4.38 -8.43 -4.21
CA VAL A 27 -4.45 -8.76 -2.78
C VAL A 27 -3.06 -8.81 -2.16
N ALA A 28 -2.10 -9.43 -2.83
CA ALA A 28 -0.72 -9.52 -2.34
C ALA A 28 -0.07 -8.13 -2.19
N ASP A 29 -0.33 -7.21 -3.12
CA ASP A 29 0.18 -5.84 -3.08
C ASP A 29 -0.29 -5.08 -1.82
N GLN A 30 -1.47 -5.40 -1.27
CA GLN A 30 -1.97 -4.79 -0.04
C GLN A 30 -1.09 -5.09 1.19
N LEU A 31 -0.32 -6.17 1.16
CA LEU A 31 0.62 -6.48 2.24
C LEU A 31 1.73 -5.43 2.35
N GLN A 32 2.12 -4.80 1.24
CA GLN A 32 3.07 -3.69 1.26
C GLN A 32 2.45 -2.45 1.92
N ALA A 33 1.16 -2.20 1.69
CA ALA A 33 0.44 -1.12 2.36
C ALA A 33 0.38 -1.35 3.88
N VAL A 34 0.11 -2.59 4.31
CA VAL A 34 0.14 -2.95 5.75
C VAL A 34 1.53 -2.70 6.34
N ALA A 35 2.60 -3.15 5.66
CA ALA A 35 3.97 -2.95 6.12
C ALA A 35 4.32 -1.44 6.23
N ALA A 36 3.91 -0.64 5.24
CA ALA A 36 4.11 0.82 5.26
C ALA A 36 3.39 1.49 6.44
N VAL A 37 2.14 1.09 6.74
CA VAL A 37 1.39 1.62 7.89
C VAL A 37 2.04 1.20 9.20
N GLN A 38 2.50 -0.04 9.32
CA GLN A 38 3.23 -0.51 10.50
C GLN A 38 4.52 0.29 10.72
N ALA A 39 5.28 0.56 9.65
CA ALA A 39 6.48 1.39 9.73
C ALA A 39 6.16 2.84 10.17
N ALA A 40 4.98 3.35 9.82
CA ALA A 40 4.52 4.68 10.22
C ALA A 40 3.81 4.71 11.59
N ALA A 41 3.67 3.58 12.29
CA ALA A 41 2.82 3.46 13.48
C ALA A 41 3.17 4.48 14.58
N GLY A 42 4.46 4.73 14.84
CA GLY A 42 4.89 5.70 15.85
C GLY A 42 4.49 7.14 15.53
N ALA A 43 4.60 7.55 14.26
CA ALA A 43 4.18 8.87 13.80
C ALA A 43 2.66 9.03 13.88
N ILE A 44 1.92 7.99 13.50
CA ILE A 44 0.46 7.95 13.61
C ILE A 44 0.04 8.10 15.09
N ALA A 45 0.68 7.35 16.00
CA ALA A 45 0.38 7.45 17.44
C ALA A 45 0.64 8.87 17.97
N ALA A 46 1.78 9.47 17.64
CA ALA A 46 2.09 10.84 18.05
C ALA A 46 1.06 11.87 17.52
N ALA A 47 0.57 11.68 16.29
CA ALA A 47 -0.48 12.53 15.74
C ALA A 47 -1.81 12.37 16.49
N VAL A 48 -2.18 11.15 16.88
CA VAL A 48 -3.39 10.89 17.68
C VAL A 48 -3.30 11.55 19.05
N GLU A 49 -2.15 11.44 19.71
CA GLU A 49 -1.86 12.09 21.00
C GLU A 49 -2.02 13.62 20.92
N ALA A 50 -1.54 14.23 19.83
CA ALA A 50 -1.65 15.67 19.61
C ALA A 50 -3.07 16.13 19.24
N ALA A 51 -3.90 15.24 18.68
CA ALA A 51 -5.20 15.61 18.12
C ALA A 51 -6.34 15.69 19.15
N VAL A 52 -6.21 15.10 20.35
CA VAL A 52 -7.29 15.04 21.34
C VAL A 52 -6.81 15.51 22.72
N PRO A 53 -7.46 16.48 23.37
CA PRO A 53 -7.29 16.67 24.81
C PRO A 53 -7.98 15.49 25.50
N ARG A 54 -7.21 14.66 26.19
CA ARG A 54 -7.76 13.55 26.98
C ARG A 54 -8.51 14.05 28.21
#